data_AF-A0AAD3TZJ7-F1
#
_entry.id   AF-A0AAD3TZJ7-F1
#
_cell.length_a   1.000
_cell.length_b   1.000
_cell.length_c   1.000
_cell.angle_alpha   90.00
_cell.angle_beta   90.00
_cell.angle_gamma   90.00
#
_symmetry.space_group_name_H-M   'P 1'
#
loop_
_entity.id
_entity.type
_entity.pdbx_description
1 polymer ?
#
loop_
_entity_poly.entity_id
_entity_poly.type
_entity_poly.pdbx_seq_one_letter_code
_entity_poly.pdbx_strand_id
1 'polypeptide(L)'
;MFKPRSNSAASVGSTSSTSSTSSTRSTDMIAHIVAQEPGTIYLWSAGNVRVNGRDLGIDALGAAELASAMRADQRFEFVRIEYLDTEGEEWKASYLVTP
;
A
#
# COMPACT_ATOMS: atom_id res chain seq x y z
N MET A 1 2.56 20.91 -54.11
CA MET A 1 1.59 20.24 -53.21
C MET A 1 2.37 19.25 -52.37
N PHE A 2 2.51 19.48 -51.07
CA PHE A 2 2.63 18.48 -49.98
C PHE A 2 2.76 19.29 -48.68
N LYS A 3 1.92 18.97 -47.70
CA LYS A 3 1.75 19.67 -46.42
C LYS A 3 2.03 18.67 -45.32
N PRO A 4 3.01 18.90 -44.42
CA PRO A 4 3.04 18.23 -43.13
C PRO A 4 2.35 19.12 -42.09
N ARG A 5 1.50 18.48 -41.28
CA ARG A 5 0.61 19.09 -40.28
C ARG A 5 1.22 18.84 -38.89
N SER A 6 1.33 19.92 -38.13
CA SER A 6 1.55 20.16 -36.69
C SER A 6 1.71 19.01 -35.67
N ASN A 7 2.67 19.25 -34.75
CA ASN A 7 2.73 18.98 -33.30
C ASN A 7 2.49 17.58 -32.71
N SER A 8 3.49 17.08 -31.98
CA SER A 8 3.46 16.99 -30.50
C SER A 8 4.85 16.69 -29.94
N ALA A 9 5.29 17.52 -28.99
CA ALA A 9 6.44 17.29 -28.14
C ALA A 9 6.06 16.33 -27.01
N ALA A 10 6.90 15.33 -26.72
CA ALA A 10 6.96 14.71 -25.40
C ALA A 10 8.31 13.99 -25.23
N SER A 11 9.10 14.51 -24.31
CA SER A 11 10.39 14.01 -23.85
C SER A 11 10.21 12.63 -23.21
N VAL A 12 10.90 11.60 -23.72
CA VAL A 12 11.08 10.33 -22.99
C VAL A 12 12.39 10.39 -22.23
N GLY A 13 12.35 11.06 -21.07
CA GLY A 13 13.35 10.86 -20.03
C GLY A 13 13.13 9.47 -19.43
N SER A 14 13.95 8.50 -19.84
CA SER A 14 13.96 7.16 -19.23
C SER A 14 14.60 7.24 -17.84
N THR A 15 13.82 7.68 -16.86
CA THR A 15 14.14 7.50 -15.44
C THR A 15 13.79 6.06 -15.06
N SER A 16 14.82 5.25 -14.89
CA SER A 16 14.91 4.12 -13.96
C SER A 16 13.59 3.42 -13.59
N SER A 17 13.10 2.54 -14.47
CA SER A 17 12.01 1.61 -14.14
C SER A 17 12.54 0.44 -13.30
N THR A 18 12.87 0.70 -12.05
CA THR A 18 13.06 -0.32 -11.01
C THR A 18 12.17 0.02 -9.83
N SER A 19 10.85 0.00 -10.04
CA SER A 19 9.81 -0.17 -9.00
C SER A 19 8.43 -0.10 -9.67
N SER A 20 8.04 -1.14 -10.38
CA SER A 20 6.68 -1.21 -10.98
C SER A 20 5.99 -2.54 -10.74
N THR A 21 6.62 -3.47 -10.00
CA THR A 21 6.02 -4.76 -9.65
C THR A 21 5.49 -4.77 -8.22
N SER A 22 6.15 -4.03 -7.33
CA SER A 22 5.79 -3.96 -5.90
C SER A 22 4.54 -3.13 -5.64
N SER A 23 4.41 -1.98 -6.32
CA SER A 23 3.24 -1.09 -6.17
C SER A 23 1.95 -1.72 -6.68
N THR A 24 2.03 -2.57 -7.72
CA THR A 24 0.89 -3.32 -8.26
C THR A 24 0.38 -4.36 -7.28
N ARG A 25 1.30 -4.98 -6.51
CA ARG A 25 0.91 -5.97 -5.49
C ARG A 25 0.22 -5.31 -4.31
N SER A 26 0.72 -4.17 -3.83
CA SER A 26 0.09 -3.44 -2.70
C SER A 26 -1.27 -2.86 -3.07
N THR A 27 -1.43 -2.32 -4.29
CA THR A 27 -2.72 -1.77 -4.75
C THR A 27 -3.76 -2.88 -5.01
N ASP A 28 -3.34 -4.02 -5.56
CA ASP A 28 -4.19 -5.20 -5.74
C ASP A 28 -4.65 -5.76 -4.38
N MET A 29 -3.73 -5.82 -3.41
CA MET A 29 -4.06 -6.19 -2.03
C MET A 29 -5.05 -5.21 -1.40
N ILE A 30 -4.87 -3.90 -1.57
CA ILE A 30 -5.83 -2.89 -1.10
C ILE A 30 -7.22 -3.15 -1.70
N ALA A 31 -7.30 -3.40 -3.02
CA ALA A 31 -8.58 -3.70 -3.66
C ALA A 31 -9.23 -4.97 -3.10
N HIS A 32 -8.44 -6.02 -2.85
CA HIS A 32 -8.90 -7.25 -2.21
C HIS A 32 -9.37 -7.04 -0.76
N ILE A 33 -8.69 -6.18 0.00
CA ILE A 33 -9.03 -5.85 1.39
C ILE A 33 -10.34 -5.06 1.44
N VAL A 34 -10.48 -4.04 0.60
CA VAL A 34 -11.71 -3.24 0.50
C VAL A 34 -12.89 -4.08 0.04
N ALA A 35 -12.65 -5.07 -0.84
CA ALA A 35 -13.69 -5.99 -1.29
C ALA A 35 -14.13 -7.02 -0.22
N GLN A 36 -13.34 -7.26 0.84
CA GLN A 36 -13.62 -8.27 1.87
C GLN A 36 -14.47 -7.79 3.05
N GLU A 37 -15.35 -6.81 2.83
CA GLU A 37 -16.17 -6.12 3.85
C GLU A 37 -15.39 -5.17 4.77
N PRO A 38 -16.04 -4.09 5.28
CA PRO A 38 -15.38 -3.16 6.19
C PRO A 38 -14.97 -3.88 7.48
N GLY A 39 -13.67 -3.91 7.74
CA GLY A 39 -13.10 -4.60 8.88
C GLY A 39 -11.87 -3.91 9.44
N THR A 40 -11.41 -4.40 10.60
CA THR A 40 -10.16 -3.95 11.21
C THR A 40 -8.98 -4.67 10.58
N ILE A 41 -7.95 -3.90 10.26
CA ILE A 41 -6.69 -4.37 9.71
C ILE A 41 -5.62 -4.14 10.76
N TYR A 42 -4.83 -5.18 11.01
CA TYR A 42 -3.72 -5.14 11.93
C TYR A 42 -2.43 -5.39 11.16
N LEU A 43 -1.47 -4.50 11.34
CA LEU A 43 -0.15 -4.55 10.73
C LEU A 43 0.89 -4.60 11.85
N TRP A 44 1.81 -5.54 11.77
CA TRP A 44 2.94 -5.66 12.69
C TRP A 44 4.25 -5.26 12.03
N SER A 45 5.18 -4.71 12.81
CA SER A 45 6.51 -4.31 12.34
C SER A 45 7.33 -5.47 11.75
N ALA A 46 7.09 -6.70 12.23
CA ALA A 46 7.70 -7.92 11.71
C ALA A 46 7.20 -8.34 10.30
N GLY A 47 6.25 -7.60 9.72
CA GLY A 47 5.70 -7.88 8.40
C GLY A 47 4.41 -8.66 8.39
N ASN A 48 3.90 -9.05 9.56
CA ASN A 48 2.65 -9.75 9.63
C ASN A 48 1.50 -8.77 9.34
N VAL A 49 0.56 -9.12 8.47
CA VAL A 49 -0.65 -8.32 8.24
C VAL A 49 -1.86 -9.22 8.37
N ARG A 50 -2.81 -8.80 9.19
CA ARG A 50 -4.09 -9.48 9.35
C ARG A 50 -5.23 -8.59 8.97
N VAL A 51 -6.10 -9.09 8.12
CA VAL A 51 -7.32 -8.40 7.68
C VAL A 51 -8.49 -9.23 8.14
N ASN A 52 -9.35 -8.64 8.97
CA ASN A 52 -10.53 -9.32 9.51
C ASN A 52 -10.18 -10.69 10.15
N GLY A 53 -9.06 -10.74 10.88
CA GLY A 53 -8.57 -11.97 11.53
C GLY A 53 -7.84 -12.98 10.63
N ARG A 54 -7.74 -12.74 9.31
CA ARG A 54 -7.00 -13.59 8.38
C ARG A 54 -5.61 -13.06 8.13
N ASP A 55 -4.62 -13.96 8.19
CA ASP A 55 -3.23 -13.63 7.90
C ASP A 55 -2.97 -13.55 6.40
N LEU A 56 -2.37 -12.45 5.96
CA LEU A 56 -1.99 -12.23 4.56
C LEU A 56 -0.61 -12.80 4.22
N GLY A 57 0.19 -13.21 5.21
CA GLY A 57 1.48 -13.86 5.00
C GLY A 57 2.44 -13.09 4.09
N ILE A 58 2.54 -11.76 4.26
CA ILE A 58 3.47 -10.92 3.52
C ILE A 58 4.77 -10.72 4.30
N ASP A 59 5.84 -10.39 3.58
CA ASP A 59 7.12 -10.04 4.19
C ASP A 59 7.13 -8.62 4.76
N ALA A 60 8.11 -8.32 5.61
CA ALA A 60 8.24 -7.02 6.28
C ALA A 60 8.33 -5.82 5.33
N LEU A 61 8.97 -5.98 4.17
CA LEU A 61 9.07 -4.91 3.18
C LEU A 61 7.71 -4.67 2.51
N GLY A 62 7.02 -5.75 2.10
CA GLY A 62 5.67 -5.68 1.56
C GLY A 62 4.67 -5.09 2.54
N ALA A 63 4.82 -5.36 3.84
CA ALA A 63 3.99 -4.81 4.89
C ALA A 63 4.20 -3.31 5.11
N ALA A 64 5.45 -2.84 5.08
CA ALA A 64 5.76 -1.41 5.14
C ALA A 64 5.20 -0.63 3.93
N GLU A 65 5.33 -1.20 2.74
CA GLU A 65 4.76 -0.63 1.50
C GLU A 65 3.22 -0.60 1.56
N LEU A 66 2.59 -1.68 2.04
CA LEU A 66 1.14 -1.74 2.23
C LEU A 66 0.68 -0.70 3.26
N ALA A 67 1.40 -0.52 4.37
CA ALA A 67 1.12 0.51 5.37
C ALA A 67 1.15 1.92 4.77
N SER A 68 2.18 2.19 3.96
CA SER A 68 2.35 3.46 3.27
C SER A 68 1.22 3.72 2.29
N ALA A 69 0.85 2.70 1.50
CA ALA A 69 -0.25 2.77 0.55
C ALA A 69 -1.61 2.94 1.25
N MET A 70 -1.87 2.21 2.33
CA MET A 70 -3.09 2.37 3.13
C MET A 70 -3.18 3.76 3.77
N ARG A 71 -2.06 4.30 4.26
CA ARG A 71 -2.02 5.66 4.82
C ARG A 71 -2.27 6.75 3.78
N ALA A 72 -1.92 6.51 2.52
CA ALA A 72 -2.17 7.43 1.41
C ALA A 72 -3.61 7.30 0.85
N ASP A 73 -4.29 6.18 1.11
CA ASP A 73 -5.62 5.89 0.59
C ASP A 73 -6.69 6.31 1.60
N GLN A 74 -7.63 7.17 1.17
CA GLN A 74 -8.66 7.77 2.02
C GLN A 74 -9.69 6.75 2.54
N ARG A 75 -9.71 5.53 1.98
CA ARG A 75 -10.61 4.46 2.41
C ARG A 75 -10.11 3.74 3.67
N PHE A 76 -8.91 4.06 4.14
CA PHE A 76 -8.37 3.50 5.38
C PHE A 76 -8.16 4.60 6.40
N GLU A 77 -8.76 4.40 7.57
CA GLU A 77 -8.57 5.28 8.72
C GLU A 77 -7.54 4.64 9.65
N PHE A 78 -6.47 5.38 9.96
CA PHE A 78 -5.53 4.97 11.00
C PHE A 78 -6.18 5.16 12.37
N VAL A 79 -6.30 4.07 13.13
CA VAL A 79 -6.92 4.08 14.45
C VAL A 79 -5.88 4.35 15.54
N ARG A 80 -4.84 3.51 15.58
CA ARG A 80 -3.79 3.59 16.61
C ARG A 80 -2.57 2.74 16.26
N ILE A 81 -1.46 3.03 16.92
CA ILE A 81 -0.27 2.18 16.98
C ILE A 81 -0.03 1.76 18.43
N GLU A 82 0.22 0.48 18.64
CA GLU A 82 0.57 -0.10 19.94
C GLU A 82 2.01 -0.61 19.84
N TYR A 83 2.90 -0.09 20.70
CA TYR A 83 4.26 -0.60 20.83
C TYR A 83 4.24 -1.81 21.77
N LEU A 84 4.87 -2.90 21.36
CA LEU A 84 4.93 -4.18 22.05
C LEU A 84 6.19 -4.30 22.91
N ASP A 85 7.20 -3.48 22.62
CA ASP A 85 8.46 -3.39 23.33
C ASP A 85 8.74 -1.95 23.83
N THR A 86 9.78 -1.79 24.64
CA THR A 86 10.18 -0.50 25.21
C THR A 86 11.05 0.35 24.30
N GLU A 87 11.68 -0.25 23.28
CA GLU A 87 12.58 0.38 22.31
C GLU A 87 11.81 0.91 21.09
N GLY A 88 10.56 0.45 20.90
CA GLY A 88 9.64 0.85 19.84
C GLY A 88 9.86 0.15 18.50
N GLU A 89 10.65 -0.93 18.49
CA GLU A 89 10.99 -1.72 17.30
C GLU A 89 9.84 -2.68 16.91
N GLU A 90 9.12 -3.18 17.92
CA GLU A 90 7.97 -4.04 17.79
C GLU A 90 6.69 -3.21 17.96
N TRP A 91 5.96 -3.03 16.86
CA TRP A 91 4.73 -2.26 16.90
C TRP A 91 3.62 -2.95 16.12
N LYS A 92 2.39 -2.63 16.51
CA LYS A 92 1.15 -3.08 15.88
C LYS A 92 0.30 -1.86 15.54
N ALA A 93 0.17 -1.57 14.25
CA ALA A 93 -0.74 -0.54 13.75
C ALA A 93 -2.12 -1.15 13.45
N SER A 94 -3.17 -0.40 13.81
CA SER A 94 -4.57 -0.77 13.55
C SER A 94 -5.19 0.24 12.60
N TYR A 95 -5.85 -0.26 11.55
CA TYR A 95 -6.57 0.54 10.58
C TYR A 95 -8.01 0.04 10.46
N LEU A 96 -8.93 0.93 10.10
CA LEU A 96 -10.30 0.59 9.74
C LEU A 96 -10.51 0.88 8.27
N VAL A 97 -11.22 -0.03 7.60
CA VAL A 97 -11.73 0.24 6.24
C VAL A 97 -13.01 1.03 6.38
N THR A 98 -13.03 2.25 5.84
CA THR A 98 -14.24 3.05 5.73
C THR A 98 -14.98 2.66 4.44
N PRO A 99 -16.31 2.50 4.48
CA PRO A 99 -17.13 2.19 3.31
C PRO A 99 -17.14 3.32 2.26
#